data_AF-A0A2V6SY56-F1
#
_entry.id   AF-A0A2V6SY56-F1
#
_cell.length_a   1.000
_cell.length_b   1.000
_cell.length_c   1.000
_cell.angle_alpha   90.00
_cell.angle_beta   90.00
_cell.angle_gamma   90.00
#
_symmetry.space_group_name_H-M   'P 1'
#
loop_
_entity.id
_entity.type
_entity.pdbx_description
1 polymer ?
#
loop_
_entity_poly.entity_id
_entity_poly.type
_entity_poly.pdbx_seq_one_letter_code
_entity_poly.pdbx_strand_id
1 'polypeptide(L)' 'MSSATVLFVLDAVLRSGRPRAGDWGLMVALGPGFAAEGALLRW' A
#
# COMPACT_ATOMS: atom_id res chain seq x y z
N MET A 1 -2.99 8.96 -12.50
CA MET A 1 -2.81 7.68 -11.78
C MET A 1 -4.13 7.41 -11.04
N SER A 2 -4.83 6.33 -11.40
CA SER A 2 -6.17 5.98 -10.85
C SER A 2 -6.02 4.83 -9.83
N SER A 3 -6.76 3.73 -9.95
CA SER A 3 -6.67 2.54 -9.07
C SER A 3 -5.25 1.98 -8.92
N ALA A 4 -4.44 2.03 -9.98
CA ALA A 4 -3.07 1.51 -9.94
C ALA A 4 -2.14 2.27 -8.98
N THR A 5 -2.47 3.50 -8.56
CA THR A 5 -1.61 4.36 -7.71
C THR A 5 -1.11 3.64 -6.45
N VAL A 6 -1.98 2.84 -5.83
CA VAL A 6 -1.63 2.12 -4.60
C VAL A 6 -0.49 1.13 -4.81
N LEU A 7 -0.39 0.50 -6.00
CA LEU A 7 0.70 -0.41 -6.34
C LEU A 7 2.01 0.33 -6.60
N PHE A 8 1.96 1.53 -7.17
CA PHE A 8 3.16 2.37 -7.34
C PHE A 8 3.71 2.86 -5.99
N VAL A 9 2.83 3.19 -5.04
CA VAL A 9 3.25 3.52 -3.68
C VAL A 9 3.87 2.30 -3.00
N LEU A 10 3.27 1.12 -3.14
CA LEU A 10 3.84 -0.11 -2.60
C LEU A 10 5.23 -0.42 -3.20
N ASP A 11 5.41 -0.27 -4.52
CA ASP A 11 6.70 -0.43 -5.18
C ASP A 11 7.76 0.56 -4.65
N ALA A 12 7.38 1.83 -4.46
CA ALA A 12 8.27 2.83 -3.86
C ALA A 12 8.69 2.46 -2.42
N VAL A 13 7.77 1.93 -1.62
CA VAL A 13 8.06 1.45 -0.26
C VAL A 13 9.00 0.25 -0.29
N LEU A 14 8.78 -0.72 -1.17
CA LEU A 14 9.66 -1.88 -1.33
C LEU A 14 11.08 -1.47 -1.74
N ARG A 15 11.20 -0.56 -2.71
CA ARG A 15 12.50 -0.03 -3.17
C ARG A 15 13.23 0.79 -2.11
N SER A 16 12.51 1.37 -1.15
CA SER A 16 13.13 2.14 -0.07
C SER A 16 13.97 1.28 0.90
N GLY A 17 13.77 -0.04 0.90
CA GLY A 17 14.48 -0.97 1.80
C GLY A 17 14.15 -0.76 3.29
N ARG A 18 13.13 0.04 3.61
CA ARG A 18 12.73 0.34 4.99
C ARG A 18 12.02 -0.82 5.69
N PRO A 19 11.07 -1.53 5.05
CA PRO A 19 10.41 -2.66 5.69
C PRO A 19 11.37 -3.83 5.88
N ARG A 20 11.24 -4.53 7.00
CA ARG A 20 12.01 -5.73 7.35
C ARG A 20 11.10 -6.96 7.38
N ALA A 21 11.71 -8.13 7.24
CA ALA A 21 10.98 -9.39 7.35
C ALA A 21 10.26 -9.48 8.70
N GLY A 22 8.97 -9.78 8.65
CA GLY A 22 8.06 -9.84 9.79
C GLY A 22 7.35 -8.53 10.12
N ASP A 23 7.74 -7.40 9.52
CA ASP A 23 7.06 -6.12 9.74
C ASP A 23 5.63 -6.17 9.21
N TRP A 24 4.73 -5.51 9.95
CA TRP A 24 3.37 -5.28 9.51
C TRP A 24 3.24 -3.91 8.86
N GLY A 25 2.39 -3.81 7.84
CA GLY A 25 1.98 -2.53 7.30
C GLY A 25 0.53 -2.56 6.83
N LEU A 26 -0.09 -1.38 6.83
CA LEU A 26 -1.43 -1.17 6.35
C LEU A 26 -1.37 -0.40 5.04
N MET A 27 -1.95 -0.99 3.99
CA MET A 27 -2.14 -0.33 2.71
C MET A 27 -3.59 0.11 2.59
N VAL A 28 -3.82 1.37 2.23
CA VAL A 28 -5.16 1.95 2.08
C VAL A 28 -5.29 2.61 0.72
N ALA A 29 -6.37 2.31 0.01
CA ALA A 29 -6.78 2.98 -1.23
C ALA A 29 -8.11 3.70 -1.03
N LEU A 30 -8.24 4.89 -1.62
CA LEU A 30 -9.45 5.71 -1.59
C LEU A 30 -10.01 5.84 -3.01
N GLY A 31 -11.27 5.43 -3.17
CA GLY A 31 -12.02 5.51 -4.42
C GLY A 31 -13.14 6.56 -4.37
N PRO A 32 -13.80 6.83 -5.51
CA PRO A 32 -14.98 7.69 -5.55
C PRO A 32 -16.13 7.13 -4.70
N GLY A 33 -17.04 8.01 -4.26
CA GLY A 33 -18.17 7.60 -3.41
C GLY A 33 -17.80 7.32 -1.96
N PHE A 34 -16.69 7.89 -1.47
CA PHE A 34 -16.18 7.70 -0.10
C PHE A 34 -15.82 6.23 0.21
N ALA A 35 -15.53 5.43 -0.82
CA ALA A 35 -15.11 4.04 -0.66
C ALA A 35 -13.63 3.98 -0.24
N ALA A 36 -13.34 3.27 0.85
CA ALA A 36 -11.98 2.98 1.28
C ALA A 36 -11.76 1.47 1.34
N GLU A 37 -10.64 1.01 0.79
CA GLU A 37 -10.23 -0.38 0.78
C GLU A 37 -8.90 -0.51 1.51
N GLY A 38 -8.79 -1.49 2.41
CA GLY A 38 -7.61 -1.71 3.24
C GLY A 38 -7.08 -3.14 3.08
N ALA A 39 -5.76 -3.29 3.08
CA ALA A 39 -5.09 -4.58 3.13
C ALA A 39 -4.00 -4.58 4.21
N LEU A 40 -4.01 -5.61 5.05
CA LEU A 40 -2.93 -5.87 5.98
C LEU A 40 -1.82 -6.64 5.25
N LEU A 41 -0.61 -6.10 5.30
CA LEU A 41 0.56 -6.66 4.64
C LEU A 41 1.55 -7.12 5.70
N ARG A 42 2.23 -8.23 5.40
CA ARG A 42 3.37 -8.71 6.16
C ARG A 42 4.56 -8.81 5.22
N TRP A 43 5.66 -8.16 5.59
CA TRP A 43 6.93 -8.21 4.86
C TRP A 43 7.75 -9.44 5.21
#